data_AF-A0A7W0U2A1-F1
#
_entry.id   AF-A0A7W0U2A1-F1
#
_cell.length_a   1.000
_cell.length_b   1.000
_cell.length_c   1.000
_cell.angle_alpha   90.00
_cell.angle_beta   90.00
_cell.angle_gamma   90.00
#
_symmetry.space_group_name_H-M   'P 1'
#
loop_
_entity.id
_entity.type
_entity.pdbx_description
1 polymer ?
#
loop_
_entity_poly.entity_id
_entity_poly.type
_entity_poly.pdbx_seq_one_letter_code
_entity_poly.pdbx_strand_id
1 'polypeptide(L)'
;MVDEVRVYRLRRSVTEGLATLRRVAGAEPSRRADPMWLPGIKYTFVTTIEACVDVAQHFCSSEGWGPPADNSAAMGLLARSDVLASDLAESMRKAVGFRNVLVYEYVDVDDRIVLARLAYLTNLDRFVSAVNSYLQREK
;
A
#
# COMPACT_ATOMS: atom_id res chain seq x y z
N MET A 1 22.95 1.11 0.83
CA MET A 1 22.65 1.93 -0.37
C MET A 1 21.37 1.42 -0.98
N VAL A 2 20.39 2.30 -1.13
CA VAL A 2 19.09 1.99 -1.74
C VAL A 2 19.27 1.51 -3.19
N ASP A 3 18.79 0.31 -3.51
CA ASP A 3 18.63 -0.12 -4.91
C ASP A 3 17.51 0.69 -5.59
N GLU A 4 17.89 1.72 -6.34
CA GLU A 4 16.96 2.61 -7.06
C GLU A 4 16.09 1.85 -8.08
N VAL A 5 16.61 0.80 -8.72
CA VAL A 5 15.87 0.02 -9.72
C VAL A 5 14.77 -0.79 -9.05
N ARG A 6 15.08 -1.39 -7.89
CA ARG A 6 14.08 -2.11 -7.09
C ARG A 6 12.99 -1.17 -6.60
N VAL A 7 13.35 -0.02 -6.05
CA VAL A 7 12.37 0.96 -5.54
C VAL A 7 11.51 1.52 -6.67
N TYR A 8 12.11 1.79 -7.83
CA TYR A 8 11.36 2.23 -9.01
C TYR A 8 10.30 1.22 -9.45
N ARG A 9 10.65 -0.08 -9.50
CA ARG A 9 9.71 -1.15 -9.84
C ARG A 9 8.59 -1.28 -8.82
N LEU A 10 8.91 -1.25 -7.53
CA LEU A 10 7.91 -1.34 -6.47
C LEU A 10 6.96 -0.13 -6.48
N ARG A 11 7.50 1.08 -6.66
CA ARG A 11 6.69 2.30 -6.83
C ARG A 11 5.75 2.19 -8.03
N ARG A 12 6.26 1.70 -9.17
CA ARG A 12 5.43 1.49 -10.36
C ARG A 12 4.26 0.56 -10.07
N SER A 13 4.50 -0.54 -9.35
CA SER A 13 3.45 -1.47 -8.90
C SER A 13 2.38 -0.75 -8.07
N VAL A 14 2.77 0.08 -7.10
CA VAL A 14 1.82 0.86 -6.27
C VAL A 14 0.97 1.80 -7.15
N THR A 15 1.60 2.53 -8.07
CA THR A 15 0.89 3.48 -8.95
C THR A 15 -0.07 2.78 -9.92
N GLU A 16 0.33 1.65 -10.51
CA GLU A 16 -0.53 0.84 -11.40
C GLU A 16 -1.72 0.24 -10.64
N GLY A 17 -1.49 -0.23 -9.42
CA GLY A 17 -2.54 -0.71 -8.53
C GLY A 17 -3.55 0.39 -8.16
N LEU A 18 -3.06 1.57 -7.78
CA LEU A 18 -3.88 2.76 -7.51
C LEU A 18 -4.72 3.18 -8.72
N ALA A 19 -4.13 3.21 -9.92
CA ALA A 19 -4.86 3.51 -11.15
C ALA A 19 -5.98 2.48 -11.41
N THR A 20 -5.71 1.21 -11.15
CA THR A 20 -6.71 0.14 -11.26
C THR A 20 -7.84 0.32 -10.26
N LEU A 21 -7.53 0.59 -8.98
CA LEU A 21 -8.53 0.82 -7.93
C LEU A 21 -9.43 2.02 -8.25
N ARG A 22 -8.88 3.12 -8.78
CA ARG A 22 -9.68 4.28 -9.22
C ARG A 22 -10.61 3.93 -10.37
N ARG A 23 -10.11 3.19 -11.36
CA ARG A 23 -10.91 2.78 -12.53
C ARG A 23 -12.09 1.90 -12.12
N VAL A 24 -11.87 0.95 -11.20
CA VAL A 24 -12.95 0.06 -10.73
C VAL A 24 -13.94 0.76 -9.80
N ALA A 25 -13.53 1.81 -9.08
CA ALA A 25 -14.43 2.64 -8.29
C ALA A 25 -15.50 3.34 -9.16
N GLY A 26 -15.12 3.74 -10.38
CA GLY A 26 -16.02 4.35 -11.38
C GLY A 26 -16.73 3.34 -12.31
N ALA A 27 -16.70 2.04 -12.01
CA ALA A 27 -17.25 1.03 -12.91
C ALA A 27 -18.79 1.10 -13.02
N GLU A 28 -19.30 0.93 -14.24
CA GLU A 28 -20.73 0.84 -14.56
C GLU A 28 -21.40 -0.41 -13.94
N PRO A 29 -22.74 -0.42 -13.72
CA PRO A 29 -23.44 -1.53 -13.06
C PRO A 29 -23.21 -2.90 -13.70
N SER A 30 -23.16 -2.97 -15.04
CA SER A 30 -22.90 -4.21 -15.78
C SER A 30 -21.53 -4.79 -15.45
N ARG A 31 -20.52 -3.95 -15.23
CA ARG A 31 -19.18 -4.39 -14.82
C ARG A 31 -19.17 -4.87 -13.37
N ARG A 32 -19.98 -4.28 -12.49
CA ARG A 32 -20.09 -4.69 -11.09
C ARG A 32 -20.79 -6.05 -10.92
N ALA A 33 -21.61 -6.44 -11.89
CA ALA A 33 -22.29 -7.74 -11.93
C ALA A 33 -21.35 -8.90 -12.31
N ASP A 34 -20.14 -8.62 -12.80
CA ASP A 34 -19.13 -9.66 -13.08
C ASP A 34 -18.69 -10.33 -11.76
N PRO A 35 -18.81 -11.67 -11.62
CA PRO A 35 -18.38 -12.39 -10.42
C PRO A 35 -16.90 -12.16 -10.05
N MET A 36 -16.07 -11.76 -11.01
CA MET A 36 -14.65 -11.50 -10.81
C MET A 36 -14.32 -10.04 -10.48
N TRP A 37 -15.31 -9.15 -10.51
CA TRP A 37 -15.10 -7.73 -10.23
C TRP A 37 -14.61 -7.50 -8.79
N LEU A 38 -15.32 -8.05 -7.81
CA LEU A 38 -14.99 -7.89 -6.40
C LEU A 38 -13.70 -8.66 -6.00
N PRO A 39 -13.49 -9.93 -6.38
CA PRO A 39 -12.20 -10.60 -6.20
C PRO A 39 -11.03 -9.82 -6.80
N GLY A 40 -11.22 -9.25 -8.00
CA GLY A 40 -10.22 -8.38 -8.64
C GLY A 40 -9.89 -7.14 -7.82
N ILE A 41 -10.89 -6.50 -7.21
CA ILE A 41 -10.67 -5.37 -6.29
C ILE A 41 -9.89 -5.81 -5.05
N LYS A 42 -10.30 -6.90 -4.39
CA LYS A 42 -9.63 -7.44 -3.19
C LYS A 42 -8.16 -7.73 -3.49
N TYR A 43 -7.89 -8.45 -4.58
CA TYR A 43 -6.53 -8.77 -5.02
C TYR A 43 -5.71 -7.51 -5.32
N THR A 44 -6.30 -6.52 -6.00
CA THR A 44 -5.61 -5.25 -6.29
C THR A 44 -5.26 -4.50 -5.01
N PHE A 45 -6.14 -4.46 -4.00
CA PHE A 45 -5.79 -3.90 -2.69
C PHE A 45 -4.62 -4.63 -2.04
N VAL A 46 -4.67 -5.97 -2.01
CA VAL A 46 -3.62 -6.80 -1.40
C VAL A 46 -2.26 -6.50 -2.04
N THR A 47 -2.15 -6.58 -3.37
CA THR A 47 -0.88 -6.39 -4.08
C THR A 47 -0.37 -4.95 -4.00
N THR A 48 -1.26 -3.97 -4.04
CA THR A 48 -0.88 -2.55 -3.91
C THR A 48 -0.32 -2.25 -2.53
N ILE A 49 -0.95 -2.77 -1.46
CA ILE A 49 -0.48 -2.56 -0.08
C ILE A 49 0.80 -3.35 0.18
N GLU A 50 0.92 -4.57 -0.35
CA GLU A 50 2.16 -5.36 -0.27
C GLU A 50 3.34 -4.61 -0.90
N ALA A 51 3.15 -4.02 -2.08
CA ALA A 51 4.20 -3.24 -2.73
C ALA A 51 4.66 -2.04 -1.87
N CYS A 52 3.76 -1.41 -1.09
CA CYS A 52 4.16 -0.39 -0.12
C CYS A 52 5.00 -0.97 1.02
N VAL A 53 4.66 -2.15 1.52
CA VAL A 53 5.42 -2.87 2.56
C VAL A 53 6.81 -3.23 2.03
N ASP A 54 6.91 -3.74 0.80
CA ASP A 54 8.18 -4.09 0.17
C ASP A 54 9.11 -2.88 0.06
N VAL A 55 8.57 -1.69 -0.29
CA VAL A 55 9.34 -0.44 -0.28
C VAL A 55 9.85 -0.13 1.13
N ALA A 56 8.97 -0.23 2.14
CA ALA A 56 9.33 0.06 3.53
C ALA A 56 10.44 -0.88 4.03
N GLN A 57 10.31 -2.18 3.81
CA GLN A 57 11.30 -3.18 4.20
C GLN A 57 12.62 -2.98 3.45
N HIS A 58 12.56 -2.65 2.16
CA HIS A 58 13.76 -2.35 1.37
C HIS A 58 14.51 -1.15 1.95
N PHE A 59 13.82 -0.06 2.33
CA PHE A 59 14.47 1.07 2.99
C PHE A 59 15.08 0.68 4.34
N CYS A 60 14.34 -0.06 5.18
CA CYS A 60 14.86 -0.52 6.48
C CYS A 60 16.17 -1.31 6.34
N SER A 61 16.24 -2.18 5.33
CA SER A 61 17.44 -2.98 5.02
C SER A 61 18.57 -2.13 4.42
N SER A 62 18.26 -1.30 3.42
CA SER A 62 19.28 -0.56 2.66
C SER A 62 19.93 0.60 3.42
N GLU A 63 19.19 1.16 4.39
CA GLU A 63 19.61 2.28 5.24
C GLU A 63 20.08 1.83 6.65
N GLY A 64 20.04 0.53 6.94
CA GLY A 64 20.55 -0.01 8.20
C GLY A 64 19.70 0.31 9.43
N TRP A 65 18.40 0.58 9.27
CA TRP A 65 17.48 0.89 10.38
C TRP A 65 17.07 -0.34 11.22
N GLY A 66 17.61 -1.51 10.86
CA GLY A 66 17.30 -2.79 11.48
C GLY A 66 16.05 -3.44 10.88
N PRO A 67 15.88 -4.76 11.10
CA PRO A 67 14.72 -5.48 10.59
C PRO A 67 13.45 -5.06 11.33
N PRO A 68 12.35 -4.75 10.63
CA PRO A 68 11.06 -4.57 11.29
C PRO A 68 10.58 -5.90 11.91
N ALA A 69 9.88 -5.81 13.04
CA ALA A 69 9.28 -6.99 13.68
C ALA A 69 8.15 -7.61 12.82
N ASP A 70 7.43 -6.79 12.07
CA ASP A 70 6.38 -7.18 11.13
C ASP A 70 6.14 -6.09 10.07
N ASN A 71 5.20 -6.33 9.14
CA ASN A 71 4.87 -5.39 8.06
C ASN A 71 4.35 -4.03 8.56
N SER A 72 3.66 -3.98 9.70
CA SER A 72 3.19 -2.73 10.30
C SER A 72 4.33 -1.96 10.97
N ALA A 73 5.27 -2.66 11.60
CA ALA A 73 6.47 -2.11 12.19
C ALA A 73 7.37 -1.45 11.14
N ALA A 74 7.40 -1.97 9.90
CA ALA A 74 8.11 -1.36 8.78
C ALA A 74 7.62 0.07 8.48
N MET A 75 6.29 0.30 8.50
CA MET A 75 5.72 1.64 8.35
C MET A 75 6.12 2.56 9.52
N GLY A 76 6.29 1.99 10.71
CA GLY A 76 6.79 2.71 11.88
C GLY A 76 8.25 3.14 11.79
N LEU A 77 9.11 2.28 11.21
CA LEU A 77 10.50 2.63 10.96
C LEU A 77 10.61 3.80 9.97
N LEU A 78 9.82 3.79 8.90
CA LEU A 78 9.76 4.91 7.97
C LEU A 78 9.38 6.24 8.64
N ALA A 79 8.51 6.23 9.65
CA ALA A 79 8.18 7.43 10.40
C ALA A 79 9.33 7.90 11.29
N ARG A 80 10.02 6.97 11.96
CA ARG A 80 11.18 7.28 12.82
C ARG A 80 12.36 7.84 12.04
N SER A 81 12.46 7.50 10.76
CA SER A 81 13.50 7.97 9.84
C SER A 81 13.04 9.14 8.97
N ASP A 82 11.99 9.86 9.36
CA ASP A 82 11.47 11.05 8.67
C ASP A 82 11.10 10.84 7.18
N VAL A 83 10.80 9.60 6.79
CA VAL A 83 10.28 9.28 5.45
C VAL A 83 8.77 9.54 5.41
N LEU A 84 8.04 9.12 6.44
CA LEU A 84 6.60 9.31 6.55
C LEU A 84 6.27 10.23 7.73
N ALA A 85 5.27 11.10 7.57
CA ALA A 85 4.63 11.74 8.71
C ALA A 85 3.96 10.68 9.61
N SER A 86 3.92 10.94 10.93
CA SER A 86 3.41 9.98 11.91
C SER A 86 1.95 9.56 11.66
N ASP A 87 1.10 10.50 11.22
CA ASP A 87 -0.31 10.24 10.87
C ASP A 87 -0.45 9.33 9.64
N LEU A 88 0.43 9.52 8.65
CA LEU A 88 0.46 8.71 7.45
C LEU A 88 0.97 7.30 7.76
N ALA A 89 2.01 7.17 8.57
CA ALA A 89 2.51 5.86 9.00
C ALA A 89 1.42 5.06 9.73
N GLU A 90 0.66 5.69 10.62
CA GLU A 90 -0.46 5.04 11.31
C GLU A 90 -1.57 4.63 10.32
N SER A 91 -1.88 5.48 9.34
CA SER A 91 -2.82 5.14 8.28
C SER A 91 -2.35 3.94 7.43
N MET A 92 -1.06 3.86 7.14
CA MET A 92 -0.45 2.75 6.40
C MET A 92 -0.44 1.45 7.21
N ARG A 93 -0.22 1.50 8.54
CA ARG A 93 -0.39 0.32 9.41
C ARG A 93 -1.81 -0.23 9.36
N LYS A 94 -2.83 0.63 9.37
CA LYS A 94 -4.23 0.22 9.20
C LYS A 94 -4.49 -0.39 7.82
N ALA A 95 -3.81 0.08 6.78
CA ALA A 95 -3.86 -0.52 5.45
C ALA A 95 -3.23 -1.92 5.43
N VAL A 96 -2.08 -2.11 6.08
CA VAL A 96 -1.44 -3.43 6.25
C VAL A 96 -2.40 -4.39 6.98
N GLY A 97 -3.05 -3.94 8.06
CA GLY A 97 -4.07 -4.72 8.77
C GLY A 97 -5.24 -5.12 7.86
N PHE A 98 -5.75 -4.17 7.06
CA PHE A 98 -6.81 -4.46 6.07
C PHE A 98 -6.36 -5.51 5.03
N ARG A 99 -5.15 -5.39 4.50
CA ARG A 99 -4.57 -6.39 3.59
C ARG A 99 -4.48 -7.77 4.25
N ASN A 100 -4.12 -7.85 5.53
CA ASN A 100 -4.07 -9.13 6.25
C ASN A 100 -5.46 -9.77 6.37
N VAL A 101 -6.48 -8.98 6.67
CA VAL A 101 -7.88 -9.45 6.69
C VAL A 101 -8.29 -10.01 5.31
N LEU A 102 -7.92 -9.33 4.22
CA LEU A 102 -8.23 -9.78 2.87
C LEU A 102 -7.49 -11.05 2.44
N VAL A 103 -6.29 -11.32 2.98
CA VAL A 103 -5.47 -12.49 2.60
C VAL A 103 -5.84 -13.73 3.40
N TYR A 104 -5.99 -13.58 4.71
CA TYR A 104 -6.11 -14.74 5.59
C TYR A 104 -7.56 -15.11 5.90
N GLU A 105 -8.53 -14.27 5.53
CA GLU A 105 -9.97 -14.51 5.74
C GLU A 105 -10.31 -14.94 7.19
N TYR A 106 -9.50 -14.55 8.18
CA TYR A 106 -9.71 -14.94 9.58
C TYR A 106 -11.05 -14.47 10.16
N VAL A 107 -11.74 -13.58 9.44
CA VAL A 107 -13.11 -13.10 9.68
C VAL A 107 -13.80 -12.95 8.32
N ASP A 108 -15.10 -13.19 8.27
CA ASP A 108 -15.92 -12.89 7.09
C ASP A 108 -15.71 -11.43 6.68
N VAL A 109 -15.17 -11.23 5.49
CA VAL A 109 -14.91 -9.89 4.97
C VAL A 109 -16.23 -9.31 4.47
N ASP A 110 -16.76 -8.31 5.18
CA ASP A 110 -17.88 -7.53 4.69
C ASP A 110 -17.46 -6.74 3.44
N ASP A 111 -17.96 -7.16 2.28
CA ASP A 111 -17.64 -6.56 0.98
C ASP A 111 -18.00 -5.07 0.92
N ARG A 112 -18.95 -4.60 1.74
CA ARG A 112 -19.27 -3.18 1.85
C ARG A 112 -18.08 -2.39 2.37
N ILE A 113 -17.28 -2.97 3.29
CA ILE A 113 -16.05 -2.36 3.78
C ILE A 113 -15.03 -2.26 2.65
N VAL A 114 -14.85 -3.33 1.87
CA VAL A 114 -13.91 -3.34 0.73
C VAL A 114 -14.25 -2.25 -0.27
N LEU A 115 -15.52 -2.15 -0.64
CA LEU A 115 -15.98 -1.13 -1.58
C LEU A 115 -15.87 0.28 -0.99
N ALA A 116 -16.18 0.46 0.29
CA ALA A 116 -16.00 1.76 0.96
C ALA A 116 -14.53 2.22 0.95
N ARG A 117 -13.56 1.29 1.03
CA ARG A 117 -12.13 1.63 0.96
C ARG A 117 -11.69 2.23 -0.37
N LEU A 118 -12.43 2.02 -1.47
CA LEU A 118 -12.15 2.65 -2.76
C LEU A 118 -12.26 4.18 -2.71
N ALA A 119 -12.98 4.74 -1.74
CA ALA A 119 -13.07 6.19 -1.53
C ALA A 119 -11.86 6.79 -0.79
N TYR A 120 -10.98 5.96 -0.21
CA TYR A 120 -9.92 6.38 0.72
C TYR A 120 -8.51 6.05 0.22
N LEU A 121 -8.30 6.13 -1.10
CA LEU A 121 -7.01 5.80 -1.73
C LEU A 121 -5.91 6.85 -1.50
N THR A 122 -6.27 8.05 -1.03
CA THR A 122 -5.35 9.18 -0.85
C THR A 122 -4.15 8.88 0.03
N ASN A 123 -4.26 7.99 1.02
CA ASN A 123 -3.11 7.62 1.86
C ASN A 123 -2.05 6.83 1.09
N LEU A 124 -2.44 6.00 0.12
CA LEU A 124 -1.49 5.32 -0.77
C LEU A 124 -0.80 6.32 -1.69
N ASP A 125 -1.49 7.36 -2.17
CA ASP A 125 -0.86 8.46 -2.92
C ASP A 125 0.15 9.21 -2.06
N ARG A 126 -0.24 9.59 -0.84
CA ARG A 126 0.63 10.27 0.13
C ARG A 126 1.89 9.46 0.40
N PHE A 127 1.75 8.13 0.52
CA PHE A 127 2.90 7.23 0.68
C PHE A 127 3.86 7.31 -0.51
N VAL A 128 3.35 7.21 -1.75
CA VAL A 128 4.17 7.32 -2.96
C VAL A 128 4.88 8.68 -3.03
N SER A 129 4.17 9.77 -2.74
CA SER A 129 4.75 11.12 -2.71
C SER A 129 5.85 11.26 -1.66
N ALA A 130 5.65 10.72 -0.47
CA ALA A 130 6.61 10.77 0.62
C ALA A 130 7.90 9.97 0.29
N VAL A 131 7.75 8.77 -0.27
CA VAL A 131 8.86 7.95 -0.76
C VAL A 131 9.65 8.68 -1.85
N ASN A 132 8.97 9.29 -2.83
CA ASN A 132 9.64 10.07 -3.88
C ASN A 132 10.41 11.25 -3.31
N SER A 133 9.82 11.95 -2.34
CA SER A 133 10.45 13.11 -1.71
C SER A 133 11.71 12.71 -0.94
N TYR A 134 11.69 11.56 -0.25
CA TYR A 134 12.88 11.02 0.42
C TYR A 134 14.01 10.71 -0.56
N LEU A 135 13.71 9.98 -1.64
CA LEU A 135 14.71 9.63 -2.67
C LEU A 135 15.33 10.85 -3.37
N GLN A 136 14.61 11.97 -3.41
CA GLN A 136 15.13 13.23 -3.99
C GLN A 136 16.04 13.99 -3.03
N ARG A 137 15.91 13.79 -1.71
CA ARG A 137 16.76 14.45 -0.69
C ARG A 137 18.09 13.75 -0.49
N GLU A 138 18.12 12.43 -0.66
CA GLU A 138 19.33 11.59 -0.51
C GLU A 138 20.20 11.55 -1.77
N LYS A 139 19.86 12.32 -2.81
CA LYS A 139 20.68 12.56 -4.02
C LYS A 139 21.48 13.84 -3.88
#